data_AF-A0A3C0NKM1-F1
#
_entry.id   AF-A0A3C0NKM1-F1
#
_cell.length_a   1.000
_cell.length_b   1.000
_cell.length_c   1.000
_cell.angle_alpha   90.00
_cell.angle_beta   90.00
_cell.angle_gamma   90.00
#
_symmetry.space_group_name_H-M   'P 1'
#
loop_
_entity.id
_entity.type
_entity.pdbx_description
1 polymer ?
#
loop_
_entity_poly.entity_id
_entity_poly.type
_entity_poly.pdbx_seq_one_letter_code
_entity_poly.pdbx_strand_id
1 'polypeptide(L)'
;MTIEPQDNDVVSMTQDLSLIKVDTFKVSQLRQDIARRVGALSSEWLGEGANCEFLESFAGDGWRKGKIRLRLEFVPDEKPDSN
;
A
#
# COMPACT_ATOMS: atom_id res chain seq x y z
N MET A 1 -8.49 -5.05 -13.26
CA MET A 1 -9.22 -4.95 -11.97
C MET A 1 -8.16 -5.17 -10.92
N THR A 2 -7.89 -4.21 -10.05
CA THR A 2 -6.92 -4.40 -8.96
C THR A 2 -7.63 -5.06 -7.79
N ILE A 3 -6.92 -5.98 -7.13
CA ILE A 3 -7.43 -6.70 -5.96
C ILE A 3 -6.80 -6.06 -4.73
N GLU A 4 -7.62 -5.69 -3.76
CA GLU A 4 -7.13 -5.26 -2.46
C GLU A 4 -6.90 -6.50 -1.58
N PRO A 5 -5.65 -6.81 -1.24
CA PRO A 5 -5.33 -8.07 -0.58
C PRO A 5 -5.57 -7.97 0.94
N GLN A 6 -6.15 -9.03 1.48
CA GLN A 6 -6.52 -9.18 2.88
C GLN A 6 -5.38 -9.77 3.73
N ASP A 7 -5.45 -9.59 5.04
CA ASP A 7 -4.37 -9.98 5.98
C ASP A 7 -3.98 -11.46 5.93
N ASN A 8 -4.91 -12.34 5.58
CA ASN A 8 -4.70 -13.78 5.46
C ASN A 8 -4.23 -14.22 4.07
N ASP A 9 -4.28 -13.34 3.06
CA ASP A 9 -3.79 -13.66 1.73
C ASP A 9 -2.27 -13.86 1.78
N VAL A 10 -1.80 -14.80 0.97
CA VAL A 10 -0.41 -15.19 0.89
C VAL A 10 0.15 -14.67 -0.43
N VAL A 11 1.27 -13.97 -0.34
CA VAL A 11 2.02 -13.50 -1.51
C VAL A 11 3.32 -14.28 -1.58
N SER A 12 3.65 -14.77 -2.77
CA SER A 12 4.94 -15.37 -3.07
C SER A 12 5.63 -14.58 -4.18
N MET A 13 6.88 -14.17 -3.95
CA MET A 13 7.68 -13.37 -4.88
C MET A 13 9.17 -13.62 -4.68
N THR A 14 9.99 -13.27 -5.66
CA THR A 14 11.45 -13.41 -5.55
C THR A 14 12.00 -12.53 -4.43
N GLN A 15 12.94 -13.08 -3.64
CA GLN A 15 13.45 -12.46 -2.41
C GLN A 15 14.09 -11.08 -2.65
N ASP A 16 14.73 -10.86 -3.81
CA ASP A 16 15.33 -9.58 -4.21
C ASP A 16 14.31 -8.46 -4.44
N LEU A 17 13.06 -8.81 -4.78
CA LEU A 17 11.96 -7.87 -4.99
C LEU A 17 11.06 -7.75 -3.75
N SER A 18 11.22 -8.66 -2.78
CA SER A 18 10.45 -8.66 -1.55
C SER A 18 10.88 -7.51 -0.65
N LEU A 19 9.95 -6.60 -0.38
CA LEU A 19 10.12 -5.52 0.60
C LEU A 19 10.57 -6.06 1.96
N ILE A 20 10.23 -7.30 2.29
CA ILE A 20 10.51 -7.95 3.58
C ILE A 20 11.58 -9.04 3.50
N LYS A 21 12.24 -9.22 2.33
CA LYS A 21 13.32 -10.20 2.10
C LYS A 21 12.93 -11.65 2.43
N VAL A 22 11.66 -12.02 2.26
CA VAL A 22 11.18 -13.41 2.33
C VAL A 22 10.44 -13.76 1.05
N ASP A 23 10.53 -15.03 0.63
CA ASP A 23 9.97 -15.52 -0.63
C ASP A 23 8.44 -15.67 -0.56
N THR A 24 7.91 -16.07 0.59
CA THR A 24 6.48 -16.33 0.79
C THR A 24 6.06 -15.78 2.13
N PHE A 25 5.02 -14.95 2.14
CA PHE A 25 4.58 -14.26 3.33
C PHE A 25 3.10 -13.90 3.28
N LYS A 26 2.53 -13.70 4.47
CA LYS A 26 1.17 -13.16 4.58
C LYS A 26 1.18 -11.66 4.37
N VAL A 27 0.11 -11.13 3.80
CA VAL A 27 -0.09 -9.68 3.65
C VAL A 27 -0.04 -8.97 5.01
N SER A 28 -0.56 -9.59 6.07
CA SER A 28 -0.41 -9.09 7.45
C SER A 28 1.05 -8.91 7.87
N GLN A 29 1.92 -9.86 7.54
CA GLN A 29 3.35 -9.77 7.84
C GLN A 29 4.01 -8.63 7.07
N LEU A 30 3.65 -8.45 5.80
CA LEU A 30 4.13 -7.33 5.00
C LEU A 30 3.71 -5.99 5.62
N ARG A 31 2.43 -5.83 5.98
CA ARG A 31 1.90 -4.61 6.62
C ARG A 31 2.64 -4.31 7.93
N GLN A 32 2.87 -5.32 8.76
CA GLN A 32 3.59 -5.18 10.03
C GLN A 32 5.06 -4.77 9.83
N ASP A 33 5.76 -5.39 8.88
CA ASP A 33 7.18 -5.09 8.66
C ASP A 33 7.37 -3.70 8.04
N ILE A 34 6.50 -3.30 7.11
CA ILE A 34 6.47 -1.92 6.58
C ILE A 34 6.22 -0.93 7.72
N ALA A 35 5.24 -1.20 8.59
CA ALA A 35 4.95 -0.34 9.74
C ALA A 35 6.14 -0.21 10.71
N ARG A 36 6.88 -1.30 10.90
CA ARG A 36 8.11 -1.32 11.71
C ARG A 36 9.24 -0.52 11.07
N ARG A 37 9.44 -0.63 9.76
CA ARG A 37 10.55 0.03 9.04
C ARG A 37 10.36 1.53 8.86
N VAL A 38 9.14 1.96 8.58
CA VAL A 38 8.84 3.38 8.36
C VAL A 38 8.75 4.14 9.70
N GLY A 39 8.63 3.41 10.82
CA GLY A 39 8.52 4.00 12.16
C GLY A 39 7.12 4.54 12.38
N ALA A 40 6.29 3.75 13.09
CA ALA A 40 4.91 4.10 13.42
C ALA A 40 4.12 4.68 12.22
N LEU A 41 4.02 3.89 11.13
CA LEU A 41 2.93 4.12 10.18
C LEU A 41 1.63 3.96 10.97
N SER A 42 1.01 5.08 11.34
CA SER A 42 -0.35 5.10 11.87
C SER A 42 -1.25 4.31 10.93
N SER A 43 -2.22 3.57 11.49
CA SER A 43 -3.23 2.85 10.72
C SER A 43 -3.92 3.72 9.68
N GLU A 44 -3.97 5.04 9.90
CA GLU A 44 -4.42 6.05 8.95
C GLU A 44 -3.75 5.93 7.58
N TRP A 45 -2.43 5.75 7.52
CA TRP A 45 -1.70 5.65 6.24
C TRP A 45 -2.08 4.42 5.43
N LEU A 46 -2.40 3.30 6.09
CA LEU A 46 -2.81 2.04 5.44
C LEU A 46 -4.33 1.90 5.29
N GLY A 47 -5.10 2.85 5.82
CA GLY A 47 -6.57 2.89 5.80
C GLY A 47 -7.08 4.06 4.97
N GLU A 48 -7.78 5.00 5.62
CA GLU A 48 -8.45 6.13 4.96
C GLU A 48 -7.50 7.26 4.49
N GLY A 49 -6.23 7.21 4.90
CA GLY A 49 -5.22 8.22 4.66
C GLY A 49 -5.01 9.18 5.82
N ALA A 50 -3.77 9.66 5.95
CA ALA A 50 -3.38 10.67 6.91
C ALA A 50 -3.70 12.07 6.38
N ASN A 51 -4.27 12.92 7.23
CA ASN A 51 -4.58 14.30 6.87
C ASN A 51 -3.30 15.09 6.55
N CYS A 52 -3.31 15.85 5.46
CA CYS A 52 -2.19 16.66 5.03
C CYS A 52 -2.64 17.91 4.28
N GLU A 53 -1.70 18.81 4.04
CA GLU A 53 -1.85 19.92 3.11
C GLU A 53 -0.92 19.69 1.92
N PHE A 54 -1.45 19.85 0.71
CA PHE A 54 -0.73 19.65 -0.55
C PHE A 54 -0.63 20.98 -1.29
N LEU A 55 0.59 21.35 -1.69
CA LEU A 55 0.84 22.54 -2.50
C LEU A 55 1.17 22.10 -3.93
N GLU A 56 0.31 22.48 -4.88
CA GLU A 56 0.55 22.23 -6.29
C GLU A 56 1.65 23.17 -6.81
N SER A 57 2.80 22.63 -7.23
CA SER A 57 3.94 23.45 -7.66
C SER A 57 3.66 24.34 -8.87
N PHE A 58 2.64 24.03 -9.68
CA PHE A 58 2.34 24.70 -10.94
C PHE A 58 1.00 25.46 -10.96
N ALA A 59 0.11 25.17 -10.02
CA ALA A 59 -1.14 25.91 -9.86
C ALA A 59 -0.92 26.86 -8.69
N GLY A 60 -0.85 28.17 -8.92
CA GLY A 60 -0.61 29.18 -7.87
C GLY A 60 -1.72 29.30 -6.80
N ASP A 61 -2.53 28.26 -6.62
CA ASP A 61 -3.77 28.20 -5.83
C ASP A 61 -3.55 27.85 -4.34
N GLY A 62 -2.29 27.85 -3.88
CA GLY A 62 -1.96 27.69 -2.47
C GLY A 62 -2.13 26.27 -1.91
N TRP A 63 -2.02 26.13 -0.59
CA TRP A 63 -2.10 24.85 0.11
C TRP A 63 -3.55 24.32 0.13
N ARG A 64 -3.74 23.06 -0.25
CA ARG A 64 -5.04 22.37 -0.26
C ARG A 64 -5.05 21.25 0.77
N LYS A 65 -6.06 21.25 1.65
CA LYS A 65 -6.25 20.17 2.62
C LYS A 65 -6.73 18.91 1.93
N GLY A 66 -6.16 17.77 2.31
CA GLY A 66 -6.49 16.46 1.76
C GLY A 66 -5.98 15.34 2.64
N LYS A 67 -5.90 14.14 2.06
CA LYS A 67 -5.34 12.95 2.71
C LYS A 67 -4.35 12.27 1.78
N ILE A 68 -3.27 11.75 2.34
CA ILE A 68 -2.35 10.84 1.64
C ILE A 68 -2.46 9.46 2.27
N ARG A 69 -2.59 8.43 1.44
CA ARG A 69 -2.63 7.02 1.87
C ARG A 69 -1.68 6.18 1.04
N LEU A 70 -1.17 5.12 1.65
CA LEU A 70 -0.42 4.04 1.00
C LEU A 70 -1.38 2.88 0.76
N ARG A 71 -1.50 2.46 -0.50
CA ARG A 71 -2.36 1.34 -0.89
C ARG A 71 -1.53 0.16 -1.35
N LEU A 72 -1.84 -1.02 -0.80
CA LEU A 72 -1.34 -2.28 -1.34
C LEU A 72 -2.36 -2.79 -2.35
N GLU A 73 -1.94 -2.97 -3.59
CA GLU A 73 -2.81 -3.49 -4.66
C GLU A 73 -2.11 -4.66 -5.35
N PHE A 74 -2.84 -5.76 -5.51
CA PHE A 74 -2.43 -6.87 -6.35
C PHE A 74 -2.99 -6.67 -7.76
N VAL A 75 -2.11 -6.75 -8.75
CA VAL A 75 -2.45 -6.55 -10.16
C VAL A 75 -2.26 -7.90 -10.87
N PRO A 76 -3.34 -8.66 -11.12
CA PRO A 76 -3.23 -9.91 -11.86
C PRO A 76 -2.99 -9.65 -13.36
N ASP A 77 -2.17 -10.48 -14.00
CA ASP A 77 -1.90 -10.43 -15.45
C ASP A 77 -3.15 -10.69 -16.29
N GLU A 78 -4.02 -11.59 -15.83
CA GLU A 78 -5.28 -11.92 -16.48
C GLU A 78 -6.46 -11.49 -15.62
N LYS A 79 -7.52 -10.97 -16.25
CA LYS A 79 -8.78 -10.71 -15.54
C LYS A 79 -9.37 -12.06 -15.13
N PRO A 80 -9.98 -12.18 -13.94
CA PRO A 80 -10.65 -13.42 -13.58
C PRO A 80 -11.68 -13.76 -14.66
N ASP A 81 -11.57 -14.95 -15.26
CA ASP A 81 -12.55 -15.45 -16.19
C ASP A 81 -13.92 -15.43 -15.50
N SER A 82 -14.81 -14.55 -15.96
CA SER A 82 -16.22 -14.59 -15.58
C SER A 82 -16.84 -15.81 -16.27
N ASN A 83 -16.97 -16.92 -15.55
CA ASN A 83 -17.80 -18.06 -15.95
C ASN A 83 -19.12 -18.08 -15.17
#